data_AF-A0AAV0AU75-F1
#
_entry.id   AF-A0AAV0AU75-F1
#
_cell.length_a   1.000
_cell.length_b   1.000
_cell.length_c   1.000
_cell.angle_alpha   90.00
_cell.angle_beta   90.00
_cell.angle_gamma   90.00
#
_symmetry.space_group_name_H-M   'P 1'
#
loop_
_entity.id
_entity.type
_entity.pdbx_description
1 polymer ?
#
loop_
_entity_poly.entity_id
_entity_poly.type
_entity_poly.pdbx_seq_one_letter_code
_entity_poly.pdbx_strand_id
1 'polypeptide(L)'
;MFNNYSNQRRFFRALNRSDRFLLVMLLRVIWFLTIIYVELFHFGLIIRSCQWPILFNNNNNNSELSSDQFRILILADPQLPSIPYSYPDRNYLSQLLSVEIIYQFIRKSWSLTLSSTRPDAIVFLGDLMDGGVTTSDPEKFKSYFDRFQNTFKLSDRIVKNISSGNSTRLLFIAGNHDLGLYPHTSESTSDLARQRFIKHWPPGKLNGIAQWANHSIIWIDSMRMIEESSHKSQDAIGLREGGVTDFLKKLSGPNMMLPKVLFSHVPLWREEGTSCGPLRESKRSIRQGSGRNYQNEIPEDSTQMILETIQPEIVFSGDDHDYCEIEHQIPSSSLAHPSPLLIPEVSVKSFSMGMGVHSPGYHLLSLSNPSRFARAPDERTIAHRACLLPDQIRLYTHIYSPLYLLTLMILVGPKMIEKISRFGSRTRRQQAKTNGLPIHHRPRIGHRKSLSRTLMFHKAPNGSGLSSDSSSSDEQGRSDEEESGRMKSNRSMLLASRNRRSLSLGIGVG
;
A
#
# COMPACT_ATOMS: atom_id res chain seq x y z
N MET A 1 53.09 23.92 9.38
CA MET A 1 51.65 23.55 9.15
C MET A 1 51.25 23.23 7.70
N PHE A 2 52.07 23.45 6.65
CA PHE A 2 51.58 23.36 5.26
C PHE A 2 51.42 21.95 4.63
N ASN A 3 51.79 20.85 5.32
CA ASN A 3 51.96 19.55 4.67
C ASN A 3 50.69 18.68 4.55
N ASN A 4 49.56 19.01 5.21
CA ASN A 4 48.36 18.16 5.18
C ASN A 4 47.48 18.32 3.92
N TYR A 5 47.54 19.45 3.23
CA TYR A 5 46.72 19.70 2.03
C TYR A 5 47.21 18.97 0.75
N SER A 6 48.43 18.44 0.76
CA SER A 6 49.00 17.70 -0.38
C SER A 6 48.46 16.27 -0.47
N ASN A 7 48.24 15.60 0.67
CA ASN A 7 47.78 14.21 0.73
C ASN A 7 46.30 14.05 0.33
N GLN A 8 45.41 14.95 0.76
CA GLN A 8 44.01 14.95 0.28
C GLN A 8 43.90 15.07 -1.25
N ARG A 9 44.82 15.80 -1.90
CA ARG A 9 44.88 15.92 -3.37
C ARG A 9 45.43 14.66 -4.08
N ARG A 10 46.08 13.73 -3.37
CA ARG A 10 46.54 12.45 -3.94
C ARG A 10 45.46 11.38 -3.92
N PHE A 11 44.57 11.39 -2.93
CA PHE A 11 43.48 10.42 -2.80
C PHE A 11 42.45 10.50 -3.94
N PHE A 12 42.22 11.70 -4.49
CA PHE A 12 41.35 11.94 -5.65
C PHE A 12 42.12 12.16 -6.96
N ARG A 13 43.23 11.43 -7.17
CA ARG A 13 43.76 11.25 -8.52
C ARG A 13 42.74 10.50 -9.38
N ALA A 14 42.63 10.89 -10.65
CA ALA A 14 41.64 10.34 -11.55
C ALA A 14 41.93 8.85 -11.80
N LEU A 15 41.10 7.95 -11.22
CA LEU A 15 41.04 6.52 -11.54
C LEU A 15 41.20 6.31 -13.06
N ASN A 16 42.07 5.40 -13.47
CA ASN A 16 42.27 5.04 -14.87
C ASN A 16 40.99 4.41 -15.44
N ARG A 17 40.93 4.31 -16.78
CA ARG A 17 39.75 3.75 -17.47
C ARG A 17 39.43 2.33 -16.99
N SER A 18 40.45 1.53 -16.71
CA SER A 18 40.36 0.18 -16.15
C SER A 18 39.78 0.18 -14.72
N ASP A 19 40.33 1.01 -13.82
CA ASP A 19 39.90 1.08 -12.42
C ASP A 19 38.43 1.52 -12.29
N ARG A 20 37.99 2.46 -13.16
CA ARG A 20 36.58 2.87 -13.24
C ARG A 20 35.67 1.75 -13.72
N PHE A 21 36.14 0.93 -14.67
CA PHE A 21 35.39 -0.23 -15.13
C PHE A 21 35.26 -1.27 -14.01
N LEU A 22 36.36 -1.59 -13.32
CA LEU A 22 36.36 -2.50 -12.16
C LEU A 22 35.41 -1.99 -11.05
N LEU A 23 35.44 -0.70 -10.74
CA LEU A 23 34.55 -0.07 -9.77
C LEU A 23 33.07 -0.20 -10.15
N VAL A 24 32.71 0.03 -11.42
CA VAL A 24 31.34 -0.14 -11.92
C VAL A 24 30.91 -1.61 -11.90
N MET A 25 31.82 -2.55 -12.20
CA MET A 25 31.53 -3.99 -12.11
C MET A 25 31.35 -4.44 -10.65
N LEU A 26 32.17 -3.96 -9.72
CA LEU A 26 32.00 -4.22 -8.29
C LEU A 26 30.65 -3.69 -7.78
N LEU A 27 30.29 -2.46 -8.12
CA LEU A 27 28.99 -1.88 -7.76
C LEU A 27 27.83 -2.71 -8.34
N ARG A 28 27.92 -3.18 -9.60
CA ARG A 28 26.92 -4.08 -10.20
C ARG A 28 26.78 -5.40 -9.45
N VAL A 29 27.90 -6.01 -9.03
CA VAL A 29 27.90 -7.25 -8.24
C VAL A 29 27.26 -7.02 -6.87
N ILE A 30 27.59 -5.92 -6.18
CA ILE A 30 26.95 -5.54 -4.91
C ILE A 30 25.43 -5.40 -5.09
N TRP A 31 24.98 -4.64 -6.09
CA TRP A 31 23.55 -4.47 -6.39
C TRP A 31 22.85 -5.80 -6.71
N PHE A 32 23.46 -6.66 -7.52
CA PHE A 32 22.92 -7.98 -7.87
C PHE A 32 22.77 -8.89 -6.64
N LEU A 33 23.79 -8.94 -5.78
CA LEU A 33 23.77 -9.70 -4.53
C LEU A 33 22.75 -9.12 -3.53
N THR A 34 22.63 -7.80 -3.41
CA THR A 34 21.61 -7.15 -2.58
C THR A 34 20.20 -7.47 -3.06
N ILE A 35 19.93 -7.42 -4.36
CA ILE A 35 18.61 -7.75 -4.92
C ILE A 35 18.28 -9.23 -4.70
N ILE A 36 19.22 -10.15 -4.92
CA ILE A 36 19.00 -11.58 -4.62
C ILE A 36 18.73 -11.81 -3.12
N TYR A 37 19.53 -11.20 -2.25
CA TYR A 37 19.37 -11.34 -0.81
C TYR A 37 18.04 -10.78 -0.32
N VAL A 38 17.67 -9.57 -0.73
CA VAL A 38 16.45 -8.89 -0.27
C VAL A 38 15.20 -9.48 -0.94
N GLU A 39 15.16 -9.54 -2.28
CA GLU A 39 13.93 -9.88 -2.99
C GLU A 39 13.63 -11.38 -3.01
N LEU A 40 14.65 -12.26 -2.99
CA LEU A 40 14.44 -13.70 -3.11
C LEU A 40 14.64 -14.42 -1.76
N PHE A 41 15.78 -14.20 -1.11
CA PHE A 41 16.15 -14.95 0.10
C PHE A 41 15.40 -14.47 1.34
N HIS A 42 15.62 -13.22 1.77
CA HIS A 42 14.98 -12.61 2.94
C HIS A 42 13.45 -12.65 2.85
N PHE A 43 12.90 -12.20 1.71
CA PHE A 43 11.46 -12.21 1.46
C PHE A 43 10.88 -13.63 1.50
N GLY A 44 11.59 -14.60 0.90
CA GLY A 44 11.22 -16.00 0.91
C GLY A 44 11.44 -16.74 2.23
N LEU A 45 12.26 -16.21 3.14
CA LEU A 45 12.44 -16.77 4.49
C LEU A 45 11.30 -16.37 5.42
N ILE A 46 10.92 -15.08 5.43
CA ILE A 46 9.83 -14.56 6.27
C ILE A 46 8.52 -15.32 6.01
N ILE A 47 8.15 -15.51 4.74
CA ILE A 47 6.92 -16.22 4.37
C ILE A 47 6.99 -17.74 4.66
N ARG A 48 8.20 -18.32 4.80
CA ARG A 48 8.38 -19.74 5.17
C ARG A 48 8.55 -19.96 6.67
N SER A 49 8.89 -18.93 7.45
CA SER A 49 9.00 -19.06 8.91
C SER A 49 7.65 -19.18 9.59
N CYS A 50 6.57 -18.62 9.00
CA CYS A 50 5.23 -18.81 9.53
C CYS A 50 4.70 -20.22 9.20
N GLN A 51 4.59 -21.05 10.24
CA GLN A 51 4.04 -22.40 10.17
C GLN A 51 2.58 -22.40 10.65
N TRP A 52 1.78 -23.36 10.16
CA TRP A 52 0.40 -23.56 10.61
C TRP A 52 0.33 -23.72 12.14
N PRO A 53 -0.67 -23.12 12.81
CA PRO A 53 -0.95 -23.40 14.21
C PRO A 53 -1.45 -24.84 14.37
N ILE A 54 -1.06 -25.48 15.47
CA ILE A 54 -1.27 -26.91 15.71
C ILE A 54 -2.35 -27.11 16.77
N LEU A 55 -3.29 -28.01 16.48
CA LEU A 55 -4.19 -28.64 17.44
C LEU A 55 -3.60 -29.99 17.89
N PHE A 56 -3.55 -30.18 19.22
CA PHE A 56 -3.19 -31.44 19.86
C PHE A 56 -4.45 -32.13 20.37
N ASN A 57 -4.51 -33.46 20.24
CA ASN A 57 -5.58 -34.25 20.81
C ASN A 57 -5.20 -34.73 22.22
N ASN A 58 -6.04 -34.46 23.22
CA ASN A 58 -5.79 -34.82 24.63
C ASN A 58 -6.28 -36.23 25.02
N ASN A 59 -6.76 -37.03 24.06
CA ASN A 59 -7.34 -38.35 24.32
C ASN A 59 -6.29 -39.42 24.70
N ASN A 60 -5.94 -39.44 26.00
CA ASN A 60 -5.14 -40.42 26.75
C ASN A 60 -3.60 -40.31 26.65
N ASN A 61 -3.00 -39.52 27.56
CA ASN A 61 -1.58 -39.49 27.97
C ASN A 61 -0.48 -39.24 26.91
N ASN A 62 -0.76 -39.44 25.63
CA ASN A 62 0.09 -39.07 24.50
C ASN A 62 -0.65 -37.97 23.72
N SER A 63 -0.07 -36.77 23.66
CA SER A 63 -0.65 -35.66 22.89
C SER A 63 -0.41 -35.87 21.38
N GLU A 64 -1.22 -36.71 20.75
CA GLU A 64 -1.10 -36.95 19.32
C GLU A 64 -1.45 -35.70 18.51
N LEU A 65 -0.65 -35.45 17.47
CA LEU A 65 -0.89 -34.38 16.53
C LEU A 65 -2.13 -34.72 15.68
N SER A 66 -3.18 -33.91 15.75
CA SER A 66 -4.37 -34.11 14.90
C SER A 66 -3.97 -34.05 13.43
N SER A 67 -3.85 -35.22 12.79
CA SER A 67 -3.26 -35.35 11.45
C SER A 67 -4.15 -34.81 10.32
N ASP A 68 -5.44 -34.66 10.60
CA ASP A 68 -6.47 -34.17 9.68
C ASP A 68 -7.02 -32.79 10.15
N GLN A 69 -6.10 -31.83 10.31
CA GLN A 69 -6.44 -30.41 10.52
C GLN A 69 -6.75 -29.76 9.16
N PHE A 70 -7.95 -29.19 9.03
CA PHE A 70 -8.35 -28.44 7.84
C PHE A 70 -7.83 -27.00 7.90
N ARG A 71 -7.16 -26.57 6.83
CA ARG A 71 -6.31 -25.37 6.83
C ARG A 71 -6.89 -24.24 5.98
N ILE A 72 -7.17 -23.11 6.64
CA ILE A 72 -7.77 -21.92 6.05
C ILE A 72 -6.75 -20.79 6.06
N LEU A 73 -6.47 -20.23 4.87
CA LEU A 73 -5.68 -19.01 4.72
C LEU A 73 -6.62 -17.81 4.65
N ILE A 74 -6.43 -16.81 5.50
CA ILE A 74 -7.24 -15.59 5.55
C ILE A 74 -6.38 -14.40 5.10
N LEU A 75 -6.91 -13.59 4.19
CA LEU A 75 -6.30 -12.35 3.72
C LEU A 75 -7.30 -11.20 3.91
N ALA A 76 -6.90 -10.15 4.60
CA ALA A 76 -7.67 -8.91 4.69
C ALA A 76 -7.11 -7.83 3.76
N ASP A 77 -7.98 -6.93 3.33
CA ASP A 77 -7.68 -5.65 2.67
C ASP A 77 -6.52 -5.71 1.65
N PRO A 78 -6.55 -6.63 0.65
CA PRO A 78 -5.54 -6.66 -0.40
C PRO A 78 -5.55 -5.39 -1.25
N GLN A 79 -6.69 -4.68 -1.31
CA GLN A 79 -6.92 -3.37 -1.92
C GLN A 79 -6.06 -3.17 -3.17
N LEU A 80 -6.25 -4.06 -4.16
CA LEU A 80 -5.40 -4.12 -5.33
C LEU A 80 -5.50 -2.81 -6.13
N PRO A 81 -4.45 -1.99 -6.25
CA PRO A 81 -4.59 -0.62 -6.74
C PRO A 81 -4.52 -0.55 -8.27
N SER A 82 -5.13 0.47 -8.88
CA SER A 82 -5.11 0.73 -10.33
C SER A 82 -5.13 2.21 -10.70
N ILE A 83 -4.49 2.56 -11.81
CA ILE A 83 -4.34 3.95 -12.29
C ILE A 83 -5.68 4.75 -12.40
N PRO A 84 -6.82 4.20 -12.86
CA PRO A 84 -8.06 4.98 -12.95
C PRO A 84 -8.75 5.26 -11.60
N TYR A 85 -8.39 4.57 -10.51
CA TYR A 85 -9.12 4.62 -9.25
C TYR A 85 -8.25 4.93 -8.02
N SER A 86 -6.97 4.57 -8.04
CA SER A 86 -6.03 4.71 -6.93
C SER A 86 -5.23 6.01 -6.98
N TYR A 87 -5.16 6.70 -5.84
CA TYR A 87 -4.35 7.90 -5.62
C TYR A 87 -4.51 9.01 -6.69
N PRO A 88 -5.75 9.43 -7.05
CA PRO A 88 -6.00 10.36 -8.16
C PRO A 88 -5.33 11.74 -7.99
N ASP A 89 -5.08 12.19 -6.76
CA ASP A 89 -4.39 13.46 -6.47
C ASP A 89 -2.87 13.42 -6.72
N ARG A 90 -2.29 12.26 -7.05
CA ARG A 90 -0.87 12.11 -7.39
C ARG A 90 -0.65 12.42 -8.87
N ASN A 91 0.47 13.07 -9.20
CA ASN A 91 0.88 13.22 -10.60
C ASN A 91 1.12 11.83 -11.22
N TYR A 92 0.83 11.68 -12.52
CA TYR A 92 0.84 10.41 -13.24
C TYR A 92 2.08 9.53 -12.98
N LEU A 93 3.29 10.11 -12.97
CA LEU A 93 4.51 9.33 -12.73
C LEU A 93 4.58 8.77 -11.31
N SER A 94 4.23 9.56 -10.30
CA SER A 94 4.18 9.10 -8.91
C SER A 94 2.99 8.17 -8.63
N GLN A 95 1.86 8.36 -9.32
CA GLN A 95 0.71 7.47 -9.27
C GLN A 95 1.05 6.10 -9.85
N LEU A 96 1.57 6.05 -11.08
CA LEU A 96 2.05 4.85 -11.77
C LEU A 96 3.08 4.08 -10.92
N LEU A 97 4.10 4.77 -10.40
CA LEU A 97 5.12 4.14 -9.56
C LEU A 97 4.53 3.57 -8.25
N SER A 98 3.54 4.23 -7.66
CA SER A 98 2.84 3.72 -6.46
C SER A 98 2.06 2.45 -6.78
N VAL A 99 1.24 2.49 -7.84
CA VAL A 99 0.42 1.36 -8.29
C VAL A 99 1.30 0.15 -8.62
N GLU A 100 2.39 0.33 -9.37
CA GLU A 100 3.25 -0.78 -9.79
C GLU A 100 4.11 -1.37 -8.65
N ILE A 101 4.60 -0.55 -7.70
CA ILE A 101 5.31 -1.08 -6.52
C ILE A 101 4.38 -1.94 -5.68
N ILE A 102 3.18 -1.44 -5.36
CA ILE A 102 2.21 -2.16 -4.51
C ILE A 102 1.70 -3.42 -5.24
N TYR A 103 1.39 -3.30 -6.54
CA TYR A 103 0.99 -4.44 -7.38
C TYR A 103 2.03 -5.56 -7.38
N GLN A 104 3.32 -5.22 -7.57
CA GLN A 104 4.40 -6.21 -7.60
C GLN A 104 4.67 -6.82 -6.22
N PHE A 105 4.51 -6.05 -5.13
CA PHE A 105 4.52 -6.60 -3.77
C PHE A 105 3.39 -7.62 -3.57
N ILE A 106 2.13 -7.24 -3.82
CA ILE A 106 0.96 -8.11 -3.64
C ILE A 106 1.11 -9.40 -4.45
N ARG A 107 1.47 -9.29 -5.73
CA ARG A 107 1.67 -10.42 -6.65
C ARG A 107 2.72 -11.42 -6.14
N LYS A 108 3.82 -10.90 -5.58
CA LYS A 108 4.95 -11.66 -5.05
C LYS A 108 4.60 -12.31 -3.70
N SER A 109 4.01 -11.55 -2.79
CA SER A 109 3.49 -12.02 -1.50
C SER A 109 2.49 -13.17 -1.71
N TRP A 110 1.51 -13.00 -2.61
CA TRP A 110 0.52 -14.03 -2.92
C TRP A 110 1.17 -15.34 -3.40
N SER A 111 2.04 -15.24 -4.42
CA SER A 111 2.69 -16.42 -5.01
C SER A 111 3.53 -17.21 -3.99
N LEU A 112 4.24 -16.51 -3.10
CA LEU A 112 5.05 -17.14 -2.06
C LEU A 112 4.20 -17.67 -0.90
N THR A 113 3.19 -16.92 -0.43
CA THR A 113 2.30 -17.38 0.64
C THR A 113 1.53 -18.62 0.21
N LEU A 114 0.87 -18.60 -0.95
CA LEU A 114 0.09 -19.74 -1.46
C LEU A 114 0.95 -21.01 -1.63
N SER A 115 2.18 -20.87 -2.14
CA SER A 115 3.10 -22.00 -2.35
C SER A 115 3.78 -22.50 -1.06
N SER A 116 3.92 -21.63 -0.06
CA SER A 116 4.43 -21.97 1.29
C SER A 116 3.36 -22.70 2.10
N THR A 117 2.17 -22.09 2.26
CA THR A 117 1.13 -22.54 3.20
C THR A 117 0.28 -23.68 2.65
N ARG A 118 0.03 -23.72 1.32
CA ARG A 118 -0.78 -24.75 0.62
C ARG A 118 -2.13 -25.07 1.31
N PRO A 119 -3.01 -24.07 1.52
CA PRO A 119 -4.24 -24.24 2.27
C PRO A 119 -5.26 -25.17 1.58
N ASP A 120 -6.27 -25.60 2.34
CA ASP A 120 -7.43 -26.35 1.87
C ASP A 120 -8.58 -25.45 1.42
N ALA A 121 -8.72 -24.29 2.07
CA ALA A 121 -9.66 -23.22 1.72
C ALA A 121 -9.03 -21.83 1.91
N ILE A 122 -9.59 -20.81 1.25
CA ILE A 122 -9.11 -19.41 1.33
C ILE A 122 -10.28 -18.46 1.58
N VAL A 123 -10.08 -17.51 2.49
CA VAL A 123 -10.99 -16.41 2.78
C VAL A 123 -10.31 -15.09 2.40
N PHE A 124 -11.00 -14.26 1.62
CA PHE A 124 -10.67 -12.86 1.42
C PHE A 124 -11.69 -12.00 2.17
N LEU A 125 -11.20 -11.14 3.06
CA LEU A 125 -11.97 -10.53 4.14
C LEU A 125 -12.36 -9.07 3.83
N GLY A 126 -13.01 -8.89 2.68
CA GLY A 126 -13.34 -7.58 2.12
C GLY A 126 -12.20 -6.91 1.35
N ASP A 127 -12.52 -5.75 0.81
CA ASP A 127 -11.64 -4.79 0.18
C ASP A 127 -10.66 -5.37 -0.84
N LEU A 128 -11.25 -6.08 -1.80
CA LEU A 128 -10.55 -6.81 -2.85
C LEU A 128 -9.82 -5.86 -3.81
N MET A 129 -10.45 -4.73 -4.12
CA MET A 129 -9.97 -3.74 -5.08
C MET A 129 -10.08 -2.33 -4.48
N ASP A 130 -9.03 -1.52 -4.61
CA ASP A 130 -8.94 -0.15 -4.05
C ASP A 130 -10.03 0.82 -4.58
N GLY A 131 -10.86 0.39 -5.52
CA GLY A 131 -12.01 1.13 -6.03
C GLY A 131 -13.03 0.21 -6.71
N GLY A 132 -13.43 -0.90 -6.06
CA GLY A 132 -14.42 -1.82 -6.62
C GLY A 132 -15.81 -1.20 -6.83
N VAL A 133 -16.17 -0.23 -5.99
CA VAL A 133 -17.42 0.53 -6.06
C VAL A 133 -17.38 1.67 -7.09
N THR A 134 -16.21 2.28 -7.34
CA THR A 134 -16.05 3.61 -7.97
C THR A 134 -16.41 3.68 -9.46
N THR A 135 -16.86 2.59 -10.07
CA THR A 135 -17.26 2.55 -11.48
C THR A 135 -18.55 1.78 -11.71
N SER A 136 -19.46 2.37 -12.48
CA SER A 136 -20.66 1.73 -13.02
C SER A 136 -20.42 1.09 -14.38
N ASP A 137 -19.26 1.35 -15.00
CA ASP A 137 -18.86 0.86 -16.31
C ASP A 137 -18.52 -0.64 -16.27
N PRO A 138 -19.28 -1.51 -17.00
CA PRO A 138 -19.07 -2.95 -16.95
C PRO A 138 -17.72 -3.40 -17.52
N GLU A 139 -17.19 -2.71 -18.53
CA GLU A 139 -15.92 -3.09 -19.19
C GLU A 139 -14.72 -2.71 -18.33
N LYS A 140 -14.75 -1.51 -17.73
CA LYS A 140 -13.71 -1.08 -16.79
C LYS A 140 -13.72 -1.94 -15.52
N PHE A 141 -14.89 -2.24 -14.96
CA PHE A 141 -15.01 -3.18 -13.84
C PHE A 141 -14.47 -4.57 -14.21
N LYS A 142 -14.84 -5.11 -15.38
CA LYS A 142 -14.37 -6.41 -15.86
C LYS A 142 -12.84 -6.44 -16.02
N SER A 143 -12.24 -5.39 -16.56
CA SER A 143 -10.78 -5.24 -16.66
C SER A 143 -10.08 -5.23 -15.28
N TYR A 144 -10.66 -4.54 -14.30
CA TYR A 144 -10.14 -4.51 -12.92
C TYR A 144 -10.25 -5.89 -12.23
N PHE A 145 -11.41 -6.53 -12.35
CA PHE A 145 -11.66 -7.90 -11.87
C PHE A 145 -10.69 -8.91 -12.52
N ASP A 146 -10.48 -8.85 -13.83
CA ASP A 146 -9.55 -9.75 -14.52
C ASP A 146 -8.09 -9.48 -14.13
N ARG A 147 -7.72 -8.25 -13.75
CA ARG A 147 -6.43 -7.97 -13.12
C ARG A 147 -6.32 -8.59 -11.73
N PHE A 148 -7.38 -8.57 -10.92
CA PHE A 148 -7.40 -9.27 -9.63
C PHE A 148 -7.24 -10.78 -9.82
N GLN A 149 -8.03 -11.41 -10.68
CA GLN A 149 -7.93 -12.84 -11.00
C GLN A 149 -6.55 -13.22 -11.55
N ASN A 150 -5.90 -12.33 -12.33
CA ASN A 150 -4.54 -12.55 -12.81
C ASN A 150 -3.43 -12.30 -11.78
N THR A 151 -3.77 -11.75 -10.61
CA THR A 151 -2.86 -11.50 -9.47
C THR A 151 -3.01 -12.63 -8.46
N PHE A 152 -4.22 -12.86 -7.97
CA PHE A 152 -4.57 -13.88 -6.98
C PHE A 152 -4.85 -15.24 -7.63
N LYS A 153 -3.97 -15.67 -8.55
CA LYS A 153 -4.10 -16.96 -9.24
C LYS A 153 -4.06 -18.11 -8.23
N LEU A 154 -5.15 -18.86 -8.17
CA LEU A 154 -5.32 -20.05 -7.33
C LEU A 154 -4.42 -21.20 -7.81
N SER A 155 -4.18 -22.18 -6.95
CA SER A 155 -3.50 -23.42 -7.34
C SER A 155 -4.48 -24.44 -7.92
N ASP A 156 -4.01 -25.33 -8.79
CA ASP A 156 -4.84 -26.36 -9.43
C ASP A 156 -5.58 -27.26 -8.42
N ARG A 157 -4.98 -27.47 -7.22
CA ARG A 157 -5.61 -28.15 -6.09
C ARG A 157 -6.91 -27.46 -5.66
N ILE A 158 -6.87 -26.13 -5.52
CA ILE A 158 -8.01 -25.32 -5.09
C ILE A 158 -9.04 -25.20 -6.22
N VAL A 159 -8.59 -24.95 -7.45
CA VAL A 159 -9.47 -24.91 -8.64
C VAL A 159 -10.22 -26.25 -8.79
N LYS A 160 -9.50 -27.38 -8.73
CA LYS A 160 -10.12 -28.72 -8.79
C LYS A 160 -11.10 -28.96 -7.65
N ASN A 161 -10.80 -28.53 -6.42
CA ASN A 161 -11.74 -28.64 -5.29
C ASN A 161 -13.06 -27.89 -5.60
N ILE A 162 -12.97 -26.63 -6.06
CA ILE A 162 -14.14 -25.81 -6.41
C ILE A 162 -14.92 -26.47 -7.56
N SER A 163 -14.26 -26.85 -8.65
CA SER A 163 -14.90 -27.49 -9.82
C SER A 163 -15.50 -28.87 -9.53
N SER A 164 -15.08 -29.55 -8.46
CA SER A 164 -15.64 -30.84 -8.02
C SER A 164 -16.89 -30.70 -7.14
N GLY A 165 -17.58 -29.56 -7.18
CA GLY A 165 -18.79 -29.28 -6.40
C GLY A 165 -18.54 -28.84 -4.94
N ASN A 166 -17.29 -28.87 -4.45
CA ASN A 166 -16.91 -28.30 -3.16
C ASN A 166 -16.70 -26.77 -3.28
N SER A 167 -17.66 -26.08 -3.89
CA SER A 167 -17.62 -24.66 -4.26
C SER A 167 -17.47 -23.69 -3.07
N THR A 168 -17.60 -24.19 -1.84
CA THR A 168 -17.45 -23.40 -0.61
C THR A 168 -16.00 -23.18 -0.19
N ARG A 169 -14.99 -23.85 -0.76
CA ARG A 169 -13.58 -23.70 -0.30
C ARG A 169 -12.88 -22.40 -0.72
N LEU A 170 -13.61 -21.45 -1.31
CA LEU A 170 -13.15 -20.11 -1.60
C LEU A 170 -14.27 -19.12 -1.25
N LEU A 171 -14.00 -18.25 -0.29
CA LEU A 171 -14.95 -17.28 0.24
C LEU A 171 -14.39 -15.86 0.04
N PHE A 172 -15.09 -15.06 -0.74
CA PHE A 172 -14.90 -13.62 -0.82
C PHE A 172 -16.01 -12.93 -0.02
N ILE A 173 -15.59 -12.14 0.95
CA ILE A 173 -16.44 -11.18 1.67
C ILE A 173 -16.18 -9.80 1.05
N ALA A 174 -17.15 -8.91 1.14
CA ALA A 174 -17.11 -7.60 0.50
C ALA A 174 -16.80 -6.50 1.52
N GLY A 175 -15.96 -5.55 1.14
CA GLY A 175 -15.66 -4.38 1.97
C GLY A 175 -16.26 -3.07 1.48
N ASN A 176 -15.86 -1.96 2.13
CA ASN A 176 -16.33 -0.63 1.81
C ASN A 176 -15.79 -0.10 0.46
N HIS A 177 -14.58 -0.47 0.03
CA HIS A 177 -14.10 -0.17 -1.33
C HIS A 177 -14.77 -1.07 -2.39
N ASP A 178 -15.32 -2.23 -2.02
CA ASP A 178 -16.08 -3.10 -2.94
C ASP A 178 -17.53 -2.64 -3.16
N LEU A 179 -18.26 -2.35 -2.08
CA LEU A 179 -19.71 -2.05 -2.12
C LEU A 179 -20.04 -0.57 -1.94
N GLY A 180 -19.20 0.18 -1.23
CA GLY A 180 -19.51 1.51 -0.73
C GLY A 180 -20.52 1.54 0.43
N LEU A 181 -20.49 2.63 1.19
CA LEU A 181 -21.33 2.86 2.37
C LEU A 181 -22.21 4.11 2.20
N TYR A 182 -23.51 3.97 2.42
CA TYR A 182 -24.48 5.07 2.45
C TYR A 182 -24.22 6.00 3.67
N PRO A 183 -24.44 7.32 3.59
CA PRO A 183 -24.90 8.12 2.45
C PRO A 183 -23.79 8.60 1.51
N HIS A 184 -22.53 8.22 1.76
CA HIS A 184 -21.39 8.70 0.98
C HIS A 184 -21.30 8.08 -0.42
N THR A 185 -21.67 6.81 -0.54
CA THR A 185 -22.02 6.19 -1.82
C THR A 185 -23.55 6.18 -1.96
N SER A 186 -24.08 6.44 -3.16
CA SER A 186 -25.53 6.40 -3.39
C SER A 186 -26.05 4.96 -3.31
N GLU A 187 -27.24 4.77 -2.77
CA GLU A 187 -27.92 3.47 -2.68
C GLU A 187 -27.93 2.73 -4.04
N SER A 188 -28.21 3.44 -5.13
CA SER A 188 -28.17 2.94 -6.50
C SER A 188 -26.78 2.45 -6.96
N THR A 189 -25.70 3.05 -6.46
CA THR A 189 -24.33 2.63 -6.74
C THR A 189 -23.96 1.41 -5.89
N SER A 190 -24.32 1.40 -4.61
CA SER A 190 -24.07 0.28 -3.69
C SER A 190 -24.87 -0.97 -4.05
N ASP A 191 -26.15 -0.86 -4.41
CA ASP A 191 -26.95 -2.01 -4.85
C ASP A 191 -26.45 -2.55 -6.20
N LEU A 192 -25.99 -1.70 -7.12
CA LEU A 192 -25.30 -2.15 -8.35
C LEU A 192 -23.97 -2.85 -8.01
N ALA A 193 -23.19 -2.33 -7.06
CA ALA A 193 -21.95 -2.95 -6.62
C ALA A 193 -22.20 -4.32 -5.95
N ARG A 194 -23.24 -4.44 -5.11
CA ARG A 194 -23.72 -5.70 -4.53
C ARG A 194 -24.11 -6.73 -5.60
N GLN A 195 -24.84 -6.32 -6.64
CA GLN A 195 -25.16 -7.18 -7.79
C GLN A 195 -23.89 -7.61 -8.56
N ARG A 196 -22.94 -6.70 -8.79
CA ARG A 196 -21.64 -7.04 -9.38
C ARG A 196 -20.88 -8.04 -8.49
N PHE A 197 -20.91 -7.86 -7.18
CA PHE A 197 -20.17 -8.70 -6.24
C PHE A 197 -20.70 -10.15 -6.27
N ILE A 198 -22.01 -10.31 -6.09
CA ILE A 198 -22.73 -11.59 -6.18
C ILE A 198 -22.45 -12.32 -7.51
N LYS A 199 -22.37 -11.58 -8.62
CA LYS A 199 -22.14 -12.15 -9.96
C LYS A 199 -20.71 -12.66 -10.19
N HIS A 200 -19.70 -12.10 -9.52
CA HIS A 200 -18.28 -12.33 -9.88
C HIS A 200 -17.45 -13.03 -8.79
N TRP A 201 -17.86 -12.97 -7.52
CA TRP A 201 -17.05 -13.47 -6.40
C TRP A 201 -17.70 -14.68 -5.71
N PRO A 202 -17.06 -15.86 -5.71
CA PRO A 202 -17.51 -17.04 -4.95
C PRO A 202 -17.69 -16.75 -3.44
N PRO A 203 -18.73 -17.28 -2.78
CA PRO A 203 -19.73 -18.23 -3.28
C PRO A 203 -20.96 -17.57 -3.93
N GLY A 204 -20.88 -16.30 -4.33
CA GLY A 204 -21.99 -15.56 -4.93
C GLY A 204 -23.05 -15.12 -3.91
N LYS A 205 -22.65 -14.87 -2.65
CA LYS A 205 -23.55 -14.45 -1.57
C LYS A 205 -22.85 -13.49 -0.61
N LEU A 206 -23.50 -12.38 -0.28
CA LEU A 206 -22.99 -11.36 0.65
C LEU A 206 -23.12 -11.79 2.11
N ASN A 207 -24.21 -12.46 2.45
CA ASN A 207 -24.46 -13.13 3.74
C ASN A 207 -24.49 -14.65 3.52
N GLY A 208 -23.99 -15.46 4.45
CA GLY A 208 -24.14 -16.91 4.32
C GLY A 208 -23.49 -17.78 5.38
N ILE A 209 -23.72 -19.09 5.22
CA ILE A 209 -23.17 -20.16 6.06
C ILE A 209 -22.65 -21.30 5.18
N ALA A 210 -21.51 -21.86 5.56
CA ALA A 210 -20.93 -23.09 5.02
C ALA A 210 -20.49 -24.02 6.16
N GLN A 211 -20.14 -25.27 5.85
CA GLN A 211 -19.57 -26.21 6.81
C GLN A 211 -18.21 -26.70 6.32
N TRP A 212 -17.15 -26.48 7.09
CA TRP A 212 -15.81 -27.03 6.84
C TRP A 212 -15.34 -27.75 8.12
N ALA A 213 -14.84 -28.98 8.01
CA ALA A 213 -14.28 -29.76 9.14
C ALA A 213 -15.12 -29.75 10.43
N ASN A 214 -16.43 -29.99 10.31
CA ASN A 214 -17.41 -29.94 11.41
C ASN A 214 -17.45 -28.60 12.18
N HIS A 215 -17.07 -27.50 11.55
CA HIS A 215 -17.34 -26.14 12.01
C HIS A 215 -18.34 -25.47 11.06
N SER A 216 -19.15 -24.56 11.58
CA SER A 216 -19.96 -23.66 10.77
C SER A 216 -19.25 -22.34 10.52
N ILE A 217 -19.09 -22.03 9.24
CA ILE A 217 -18.38 -20.86 8.74
C ILE A 217 -19.43 -19.86 8.28
N ILE A 218 -19.55 -18.74 9.00
CA ILE A 218 -20.60 -17.74 8.80
C ILE A 218 -19.95 -16.42 8.37
N TRP A 219 -20.58 -15.72 7.42
CA TRP A 219 -20.13 -14.40 6.99
C TRP A 219 -21.30 -13.44 6.75
N ILE A 220 -21.03 -12.15 6.91
CA ILE A 220 -22.03 -11.07 6.82
C ILE A 220 -21.59 -9.89 5.96
N ASP A 221 -22.55 -9.22 5.32
CA ASP A 221 -22.40 -7.92 4.67
C ASP A 221 -22.34 -6.82 5.74
N SER A 222 -21.15 -6.58 6.27
CA SER A 222 -20.94 -5.55 7.30
C SER A 222 -21.40 -4.15 6.86
N MET A 223 -21.30 -3.82 5.57
CA MET A 223 -21.83 -2.56 5.02
C MET A 223 -23.35 -2.49 5.15
N ARG A 224 -24.07 -3.56 4.77
CA ARG A 224 -25.55 -3.64 4.88
C ARG A 224 -26.00 -3.71 6.34
N MET A 225 -25.21 -4.28 7.26
CA MET A 225 -25.51 -4.20 8.69
C MET A 225 -25.42 -2.76 9.22
N ILE A 226 -24.39 -2.02 8.83
CA ILE A 226 -24.22 -0.60 9.21
C ILE A 226 -25.36 0.26 8.60
N GLU A 227 -25.73 0.02 7.34
CA GLU A 227 -26.91 0.61 6.69
C GLU A 227 -28.20 0.32 7.49
N GLU A 228 -28.52 -0.96 7.76
CA GLU A 228 -29.70 -1.39 8.52
C GLU A 228 -29.77 -0.73 9.91
N SER A 229 -28.64 -0.68 10.63
CA SER A 229 -28.55 -0.08 11.97
C SER A 229 -28.77 1.44 12.00
N SER A 230 -28.44 2.13 10.90
CA SER A 230 -28.53 3.59 10.76
C SER A 230 -29.95 4.07 10.43
N HIS A 231 -30.79 3.19 9.87
CA HIS A 231 -32.12 3.53 9.36
C HIS A 231 -33.28 3.22 10.34
N LYS A 232 -33.03 3.32 11.66
CA LYS A 232 -34.01 3.08 12.75
C LYS A 232 -35.25 4.00 12.80
N SER A 233 -35.53 4.77 11.74
CA SER A 233 -36.65 5.72 11.67
C SER A 233 -37.52 5.59 10.41
N GLN A 234 -37.66 4.37 9.85
CA GLN A 234 -38.78 3.98 8.96
C GLN A 234 -38.82 2.46 8.75
N ASP A 235 -40.02 1.85 8.85
CA ASP A 235 -40.27 0.39 8.76
C ASP A 235 -40.00 -0.27 7.39
N ALA A 236 -39.32 0.42 6.47
CA ALA A 236 -39.12 0.00 5.08
C ALA A 236 -37.77 -0.70 4.82
N ILE A 237 -36.74 -0.47 5.64
CA ILE A 237 -35.36 -0.92 5.31
C ILE A 237 -35.00 -2.25 5.98
N GLY A 238 -35.47 -2.52 7.20
CA GLY A 238 -35.28 -3.80 7.91
C GLY A 238 -36.03 -5.01 7.34
N LEU A 239 -36.64 -4.86 6.15
CA LEU A 239 -37.38 -5.88 5.40
C LEU A 239 -36.93 -6.01 3.94
N ARG A 240 -35.79 -5.43 3.55
CA ARG A 240 -35.17 -5.71 2.24
C ARG A 240 -34.72 -7.18 2.19
N GLU A 241 -35.25 -7.93 1.22
CA GLU A 241 -34.92 -9.35 1.02
C GLU A 241 -33.40 -9.56 0.87
N GLY A 242 -32.82 -10.46 1.68
CA GLY A 242 -31.37 -10.70 1.71
C GLY A 242 -30.57 -9.81 2.67
N GLY A 243 -31.23 -8.93 3.44
CA GLY A 243 -30.62 -8.15 4.52
C GLY A 243 -30.00 -9.01 5.63
N VAL A 244 -29.11 -8.41 6.44
CA VAL A 244 -28.32 -9.13 7.46
C VAL A 244 -29.22 -9.53 8.63
N THR A 245 -30.10 -8.64 9.08
CA THR A 245 -31.05 -8.92 10.17
C THR A 245 -32.01 -10.08 9.82
N ASP A 246 -32.42 -10.18 8.55
CA ASP A 246 -33.26 -11.28 8.04
C ASP A 246 -32.46 -12.60 7.94
N PHE A 247 -31.21 -12.54 7.49
CA PHE A 247 -30.29 -13.68 7.49
C PHE A 247 -30.05 -14.23 8.91
N LEU A 248 -29.75 -13.36 9.89
CA LEU A 248 -29.56 -13.75 11.29
C LEU A 248 -30.79 -14.46 11.87
N LYS A 249 -31.99 -13.93 11.65
CA LYS A 249 -33.26 -14.54 12.07
C LYS A 249 -33.52 -15.93 11.46
N LYS A 250 -32.88 -16.26 10.34
CA LYS A 250 -33.00 -17.55 9.64
C LYS A 250 -31.92 -18.57 10.06
N LEU A 251 -30.88 -18.16 10.80
CA LEU A 251 -29.85 -19.06 11.32
C LEU A 251 -30.44 -20.06 12.31
N SER A 252 -30.52 -21.32 11.88
CA SER A 252 -31.25 -22.37 12.60
C SER A 252 -30.76 -23.77 12.18
N GLY A 253 -31.24 -24.80 12.90
CA GLY A 253 -30.97 -26.20 12.56
C GLY A 253 -29.54 -26.68 12.88
N PRO A 254 -29.16 -27.89 12.40
CA PRO A 254 -27.99 -28.62 12.92
C PRO A 254 -26.64 -27.91 12.77
N ASN A 255 -26.51 -27.00 11.81
CA ASN A 255 -25.28 -26.23 11.59
C ASN A 255 -24.99 -25.30 12.79
N MET A 256 -26.01 -24.70 13.41
CA MET A 256 -25.83 -23.79 14.54
C MET A 256 -25.40 -24.49 15.84
N MET A 257 -25.46 -25.83 15.87
CA MET A 257 -24.94 -26.68 16.97
C MET A 257 -23.44 -26.96 16.87
N LEU A 258 -22.82 -26.72 15.71
CA LEU A 258 -21.37 -26.88 15.52
C LEU A 258 -20.61 -25.69 16.17
N PRO A 259 -19.31 -25.83 16.46
CA PRO A 259 -18.45 -24.68 16.71
C PRO A 259 -18.44 -23.75 15.50
N LYS A 260 -18.44 -22.43 15.74
CA LYS A 260 -18.73 -21.41 14.71
C LYS A 260 -17.59 -20.42 14.57
N VAL A 261 -17.21 -20.14 13.32
CA VAL A 261 -16.30 -19.05 12.95
C VAL A 261 -17.11 -17.98 12.25
N LEU A 262 -17.07 -16.75 12.76
CA LEU A 262 -17.67 -15.59 12.10
C LEU A 262 -16.59 -14.81 11.34
N PHE A 263 -16.93 -14.41 10.12
CA PHE A 263 -16.14 -13.47 9.33
C PHE A 263 -16.98 -12.21 9.04
N SER A 264 -16.43 -11.05 9.38
CA SER A 264 -16.92 -9.72 9.00
C SER A 264 -15.81 -9.00 8.23
N HIS A 265 -16.14 -7.95 7.46
CA HIS A 265 -15.10 -7.03 7.02
C HIS A 265 -14.87 -5.95 8.09
N VAL A 266 -15.88 -5.13 8.40
CA VAL A 266 -15.74 -4.15 9.49
C VAL A 266 -15.67 -4.87 10.86
N PRO A 267 -14.74 -4.48 11.75
CA PRO A 267 -14.67 -4.92 13.15
C PRO A 267 -15.99 -4.75 13.92
N LEU A 268 -16.20 -5.55 14.97
CA LEU A 268 -17.36 -5.36 15.85
C LEU A 268 -17.12 -4.22 16.86
N TRP A 269 -18.19 -3.67 17.43
CA TRP A 269 -18.12 -2.61 18.44
C TRP A 269 -17.24 -2.99 19.63
N ARG A 270 -16.44 -2.05 20.13
CA ARG A 270 -15.70 -2.16 21.40
C ARG A 270 -15.66 -0.82 22.12
N GLU A 271 -15.32 -0.81 23.41
CA GLU A 271 -15.15 0.45 24.16
C GLU A 271 -14.00 1.29 23.56
N GLU A 272 -14.20 2.60 23.40
CA GLU A 272 -13.18 3.53 22.88
C GLU A 272 -11.89 3.46 23.70
N GLY A 273 -10.77 3.14 23.05
CA GLY A 273 -9.48 2.95 23.70
C GLY A 273 -9.13 1.51 24.05
N THR A 274 -10.00 0.52 23.76
CA THR A 274 -9.71 -0.91 23.96
C THR A 274 -8.36 -1.33 23.36
N SER A 275 -7.57 -2.08 24.14
CA SER A 275 -6.22 -2.48 23.73
C SER A 275 -6.23 -3.64 22.75
N CYS A 276 -5.66 -3.43 21.58
CA CYS A 276 -5.58 -4.37 20.46
C CYS A 276 -4.51 -5.48 20.59
N GLY A 277 -3.95 -5.69 21.79
CA GLY A 277 -2.87 -6.66 22.01
C GLY A 277 -1.49 -6.25 21.46
N PRO A 278 -0.47 -7.12 21.61
CA PRO A 278 0.94 -6.77 21.40
C PRO A 278 1.43 -6.88 19.94
N LEU A 279 0.61 -7.35 19.01
CA LEU A 279 0.98 -7.57 17.60
C LEU A 279 0.61 -6.38 16.66
N ARG A 280 -0.05 -5.36 17.22
CA ARG A 280 -0.34 -4.08 16.53
C ARG A 280 0.93 -3.23 16.39
N GLU A 281 1.08 -2.53 15.26
CA GLU A 281 2.18 -1.57 15.07
C GLU A 281 1.81 -0.17 15.57
N SER A 282 0.55 0.23 15.37
CA SER A 282 -0.03 1.47 15.84
C SER A 282 -0.11 1.51 17.36
N LYS A 283 0.34 2.63 17.95
CA LYS A 283 0.16 2.93 19.38
C LYS A 283 -1.25 3.44 19.74
N ARG A 284 -2.18 3.42 18.80
CA ARG A 284 -3.58 3.80 18.98
C ARG A 284 -4.43 2.54 18.84
N SER A 285 -5.44 2.41 19.69
CA SER A 285 -6.56 1.48 19.47
C SER A 285 -7.25 1.77 18.11
N ILE A 286 -8.17 0.89 17.71
CA ILE A 286 -9.27 1.32 16.85
C ILE A 286 -10.03 2.45 17.58
N ARG A 287 -10.64 3.35 16.81
CA ARG A 287 -11.46 4.44 17.36
C ARG A 287 -12.86 4.36 16.82
N GLN A 288 -13.84 4.58 17.69
CA GLN A 288 -15.23 4.72 17.26
C GLN A 288 -15.37 5.94 16.34
N GLY A 289 -15.96 5.75 15.17
CA GLY A 289 -16.17 6.82 14.21
C GLY A 289 -16.46 6.35 12.78
N SER A 290 -16.92 7.29 11.97
CA SER A 290 -17.19 7.10 10.54
C SER A 290 -16.69 8.30 9.73
N GLY A 291 -16.58 8.10 8.43
CA GLY A 291 -16.15 9.13 7.50
C GLY A 291 -16.58 8.80 6.07
N ARG A 292 -15.91 9.41 5.09
CA ARG A 292 -16.29 9.25 3.68
C ARG A 292 -16.10 7.80 3.25
N ASN A 293 -17.22 7.09 3.09
CA ASN A 293 -17.27 5.70 2.65
C ASN A 293 -16.58 4.70 3.61
N TYR A 294 -16.55 4.97 4.92
CA TYR A 294 -16.08 4.01 5.93
C TYR A 294 -16.75 4.25 7.29
N GLN A 295 -16.75 3.21 8.12
CA GLN A 295 -17.06 3.28 9.54
C GLN A 295 -16.32 2.15 10.24
N ASN A 296 -15.50 2.48 11.24
CA ASN A 296 -14.45 1.61 11.77
C ASN A 296 -14.98 0.40 12.57
N GLU A 297 -16.24 0.45 13.01
CA GLU A 297 -16.89 -0.56 13.86
C GLU A 297 -18.38 -0.70 13.52
N ILE A 298 -18.91 -1.93 13.48
CA ILE A 298 -20.35 -2.20 13.42
C ILE A 298 -21.00 -1.73 14.74
N PRO A 299 -22.09 -0.94 14.75
CA PRO A 299 -22.66 -0.37 15.97
C PRO A 299 -23.04 -1.38 17.05
N GLU A 300 -23.04 -0.90 18.31
CA GLU A 300 -23.24 -1.66 19.55
C GLU A 300 -24.42 -2.64 19.49
N ASP A 301 -25.67 -2.16 19.32
CA ASP A 301 -26.87 -3.03 19.20
C ASP A 301 -26.75 -4.12 18.12
N SER A 302 -26.09 -3.82 17.00
CA SER A 302 -25.93 -4.75 15.89
C SER A 302 -24.83 -5.77 16.19
N THR A 303 -23.75 -5.34 16.84
CA THR A 303 -22.70 -6.21 17.39
C THR A 303 -23.29 -7.16 18.43
N GLN A 304 -24.08 -6.67 19.38
CA GLN A 304 -24.77 -7.49 20.38
C GLN A 304 -25.69 -8.51 19.70
N MET A 305 -26.54 -8.09 18.75
CA MET A 305 -27.42 -9.00 17.99
C MET A 305 -26.64 -10.10 17.25
N ILE A 306 -25.52 -9.75 16.61
CA ILE A 306 -24.63 -10.69 15.91
C ILE A 306 -24.08 -11.72 16.90
N LEU A 307 -23.50 -11.25 18.01
CA LEU A 307 -22.83 -12.10 19.00
C LEU A 307 -23.82 -13.01 19.73
N GLU A 308 -24.96 -12.49 20.18
CA GLU A 308 -26.01 -13.25 20.86
C GLU A 308 -26.67 -14.31 19.96
N THR A 309 -26.91 -13.99 18.68
CA THR A 309 -27.54 -14.90 17.72
C THR A 309 -26.59 -16.00 17.25
N ILE A 310 -25.33 -15.65 16.96
CA ILE A 310 -24.37 -16.60 16.39
C ILE A 310 -23.64 -17.38 17.47
N GLN A 311 -23.18 -16.72 18.53
CA GLN A 311 -22.27 -17.26 19.55
C GLN A 311 -21.07 -18.02 18.90
N PRO A 312 -20.20 -17.30 18.16
CA PRO A 312 -19.01 -17.90 17.56
C PRO A 312 -17.93 -18.24 18.60
N GLU A 313 -17.06 -19.20 18.28
CA GLU A 313 -15.84 -19.51 19.03
C GLU A 313 -14.73 -18.48 18.72
N ILE A 314 -14.77 -17.85 17.53
CA ILE A 314 -13.90 -16.74 17.14
C ILE A 314 -14.53 -15.89 16.02
N VAL A 315 -14.23 -14.59 16.03
CA VAL A 315 -14.56 -13.63 14.96
C VAL A 315 -13.28 -13.18 14.25
N PHE A 316 -13.34 -13.01 12.93
CA PHE A 316 -12.29 -12.36 12.14
C PHE A 316 -12.83 -11.13 11.41
N SER A 317 -12.09 -10.01 11.47
CA SER A 317 -12.38 -8.73 10.81
C SER A 317 -11.18 -8.20 9.98
N GLY A 318 -11.36 -7.12 9.22
CA GLY A 318 -10.35 -6.39 8.43
C GLY A 318 -10.50 -4.87 8.67
N ASP A 319 -10.55 -4.07 7.59
CA ASP A 319 -10.88 -2.61 7.56
C ASP A 319 -9.86 -1.67 8.25
N ASP A 320 -9.46 -1.94 9.50
CA ASP A 320 -8.47 -1.12 10.26
C ASP A 320 -7.02 -1.27 9.76
N HIS A 321 -6.76 -2.21 8.83
CA HIS A 321 -5.47 -2.55 8.20
C HIS A 321 -4.34 -3.04 9.11
N ASP A 322 -4.33 -2.67 10.40
CA ASP A 322 -3.39 -3.14 11.41
C ASP A 322 -4.00 -4.27 12.27
N TYR A 323 -3.16 -5.01 13.00
CA TYR A 323 -3.65 -6.11 13.84
C TYR A 323 -4.41 -5.57 15.05
N CYS A 324 -5.54 -6.20 15.38
CA CYS A 324 -6.23 -5.98 16.65
C CYS A 324 -6.78 -7.31 17.17
N GLU A 325 -6.54 -7.63 18.44
CA GLU A 325 -7.06 -8.83 19.11
C GLU A 325 -7.69 -8.43 20.44
N ILE A 326 -8.97 -8.76 20.61
CA ILE A 326 -9.81 -8.40 21.76
C ILE A 326 -10.72 -9.58 22.16
N GLU A 327 -11.32 -9.52 23.35
CA GLU A 327 -12.34 -10.47 23.79
C GLU A 327 -13.66 -9.72 24.08
N HIS A 328 -14.72 -10.07 23.34
CA HIS A 328 -16.08 -9.63 23.61
C HIS A 328 -16.69 -10.44 24.77
N GLN A 329 -17.60 -9.84 25.53
CA GLN A 329 -18.29 -10.50 26.65
C GLN A 329 -19.80 -10.49 26.42
N ILE A 330 -20.43 -11.65 26.25
CA ILE A 330 -21.89 -11.77 26.31
C ILE A 330 -22.30 -12.12 27.75
N PRO A 331 -23.20 -11.36 28.40
CA PRO A 331 -23.79 -11.75 29.69
C PRO A 331 -24.46 -13.12 29.61
N SER A 332 -24.17 -14.00 30.57
CA SER A 332 -24.81 -15.33 30.59
C SER A 332 -26.27 -15.25 31.01
N SER A 333 -27.16 -15.81 30.18
CA SER A 333 -28.56 -16.06 30.51
C SER A 333 -28.76 -17.36 31.31
N SER A 334 -27.70 -18.11 31.60
CA SER A 334 -27.77 -19.41 32.30
C SER A 334 -27.57 -19.28 33.81
N LEU A 335 -28.63 -19.57 34.57
CA LEU A 335 -28.58 -19.67 36.03
C LEU A 335 -27.62 -20.76 36.55
N ALA A 336 -27.24 -21.73 35.69
CA ALA A 336 -26.30 -22.80 36.04
C ALA A 336 -24.83 -22.41 35.80
N HIS A 337 -24.57 -21.46 34.90
CA HIS A 337 -23.22 -21.01 34.52
C HIS A 337 -23.23 -19.48 34.38
N PRO A 338 -23.08 -18.72 35.48
CA PRO A 338 -23.24 -17.26 35.48
C PRO A 338 -22.06 -16.49 34.88
N SER A 339 -20.93 -17.15 34.57
CA SER A 339 -19.78 -16.53 33.90
C SER A 339 -20.16 -16.06 32.49
N PRO A 340 -19.76 -14.86 32.05
CA PRO A 340 -20.03 -14.39 30.69
C PRO A 340 -19.35 -15.27 29.64
N LEU A 341 -19.94 -15.36 28.45
CA LEU A 341 -19.31 -16.02 27.31
C LEU A 341 -18.29 -15.06 26.70
N LEU A 342 -17.01 -15.45 26.76
CA LEU A 342 -15.90 -14.73 26.11
C LEU A 342 -15.80 -15.16 24.65
N ILE A 343 -15.70 -14.18 23.74
CA ILE A 343 -15.60 -14.41 22.30
C ILE A 343 -14.44 -13.58 21.73
N PRO A 344 -13.32 -14.21 21.33
CA PRO A 344 -12.21 -13.49 20.73
C PRO A 344 -12.59 -12.94 19.35
N GLU A 345 -12.17 -11.71 19.07
CA GLU A 345 -12.12 -11.15 17.71
C GLU A 345 -10.68 -10.82 17.33
N VAL A 346 -10.30 -11.20 16.11
CA VAL A 346 -9.03 -10.79 15.49
C VAL A 346 -9.30 -9.99 14.21
N SER A 347 -9.00 -8.69 14.25
CA SER A 347 -8.82 -7.86 13.07
C SER A 347 -7.50 -8.24 12.39
N VAL A 348 -7.62 -8.82 11.21
CA VAL A 348 -6.53 -9.37 10.41
C VAL A 348 -5.83 -8.22 9.68
N LYS A 349 -4.51 -8.16 9.85
CA LYS A 349 -3.64 -7.16 9.25
C LYS A 349 -3.69 -7.23 7.71
N SER A 350 -3.81 -6.07 7.04
CA SER A 350 -3.91 -5.93 5.59
C SER A 350 -2.78 -6.67 4.85
N PHE A 351 -3.11 -7.33 3.74
CA PHE A 351 -2.14 -7.97 2.85
C PHE A 351 -1.34 -6.97 1.98
N SER A 352 -1.71 -5.69 1.98
CA SER A 352 -1.17 -4.66 1.10
C SER A 352 -0.15 -3.76 1.81
N MET A 353 1.01 -3.54 1.16
CA MET A 353 2.00 -2.55 1.62
C MET A 353 1.58 -1.08 1.36
N GLY A 354 0.36 -0.84 0.85
CA GLY A 354 -0.16 0.50 0.64
C GLY A 354 -0.71 1.16 1.91
N MET A 355 -1.08 0.37 2.92
CA MET A 355 -2.18 0.71 3.84
C MET A 355 -1.69 0.99 5.26
N GLY A 356 -0.78 1.96 5.38
CA GLY A 356 -0.32 2.51 6.66
C GLY A 356 0.63 1.62 7.50
N VAL A 357 0.52 0.30 7.39
CA VAL A 357 1.35 -0.67 8.11
C VAL A 357 2.72 -0.90 7.47
N HIS A 358 3.73 -1.10 8.31
CA HIS A 358 5.08 -1.47 7.88
C HIS A 358 5.18 -2.95 7.50
N SER A 359 4.57 -3.86 8.25
CA SER A 359 4.69 -5.32 8.01
C SER A 359 3.34 -5.96 7.65
N PRO A 360 2.80 -5.76 6.43
CA PRO A 360 1.53 -6.37 5.96
C PRO A 360 1.39 -7.85 6.33
N GLY A 361 0.17 -8.38 6.47
CA GLY A 361 -0.06 -9.70 7.06
C GLY A 361 -0.95 -10.65 6.28
N TYR A 362 -1.08 -11.86 6.83
CA TYR A 362 -2.14 -12.83 6.54
C TYR A 362 -2.36 -13.70 7.78
N HIS A 363 -3.52 -14.33 7.93
CA HIS A 363 -3.82 -15.20 9.08
C HIS A 363 -3.90 -16.66 8.66
N LEU A 364 -3.43 -17.56 9.53
CA LEU A 364 -3.57 -19.00 9.39
C LEU A 364 -4.55 -19.51 10.45
N LEU A 365 -5.54 -20.28 10.01
CA LEU A 365 -6.57 -20.88 10.85
C LEU A 365 -6.61 -22.40 10.57
N SER A 366 -6.39 -23.19 11.62
CA SER A 366 -6.47 -24.66 11.61
C SER A 366 -7.72 -25.10 12.38
N LEU A 367 -8.55 -25.94 11.77
CA LEU A 367 -9.77 -26.49 12.35
C LEU A 367 -9.65 -28.00 12.53
N SER A 368 -10.10 -28.53 13.67
CA SER A 368 -10.30 -29.98 13.85
C SER A 368 -11.40 -30.23 14.88
N ASN A 369 -12.51 -30.82 14.45
CA ASN A 369 -13.62 -31.22 15.31
C ASN A 369 -14.05 -32.66 14.95
N PRO A 370 -13.33 -33.70 15.45
CA PRO A 370 -13.68 -35.10 15.18
C PRO A 370 -14.96 -35.51 15.91
N SER A 371 -15.16 -35.00 17.12
CA SER A 371 -16.28 -35.27 18.04
C SER A 371 -17.63 -34.73 17.51
N ARG A 372 -17.59 -33.80 16.55
CA ARG A 372 -18.67 -33.15 15.78
C ARG A 372 -19.68 -32.36 16.61
N PHE A 373 -20.34 -33.01 17.56
CA PHE A 373 -21.38 -32.44 18.43
C PHE A 373 -21.07 -32.62 19.92
N ALA A 374 -20.33 -33.68 20.29
CA ALA A 374 -19.77 -33.80 21.62
C ALA A 374 -18.56 -32.84 21.76
N ARG A 375 -18.38 -32.25 22.94
CA ARG A 375 -17.19 -31.51 23.34
C ARG A 375 -16.89 -31.84 24.80
N ALA A 376 -15.64 -32.17 25.12
CA ALA A 376 -15.16 -31.97 26.49
C ALA A 376 -14.98 -30.45 26.76
N PRO A 377 -15.13 -29.95 28.00
CA PRO A 377 -15.01 -28.52 28.29
C PRO A 377 -13.64 -27.89 27.95
N ASP A 378 -12.61 -28.72 27.77
CA ASP A 378 -11.23 -28.36 27.44
C ASP A 378 -10.82 -28.69 25.98
N GLU A 379 -11.71 -29.32 25.20
CA GLU A 379 -11.45 -29.73 23.80
C GLU A 379 -11.46 -28.51 22.86
N ARG A 380 -10.27 -27.96 22.57
CA ARG A 380 -10.11 -26.87 21.60
C ARG A 380 -10.29 -27.37 20.17
N THR A 381 -11.29 -26.84 19.46
CA THR A 381 -11.57 -27.18 18.06
C THR A 381 -10.89 -26.25 17.04
N ILE A 382 -10.43 -25.08 17.50
CA ILE A 382 -9.77 -24.03 16.71
C ILE A 382 -8.35 -23.72 17.20
N ALA A 383 -7.42 -23.50 16.27
CA ALA A 383 -6.16 -22.80 16.53
C ALA A 383 -5.83 -21.81 15.40
N HIS A 384 -5.35 -20.60 15.73
CA HIS A 384 -5.02 -19.55 14.77
C HIS A 384 -3.64 -18.92 15.01
N ARG A 385 -3.11 -18.21 14.00
CA ARG A 385 -1.84 -17.47 14.06
C ARG A 385 -1.77 -16.37 13.01
N ALA A 386 -1.35 -15.18 13.44
CA ALA A 386 -0.96 -14.09 12.55
C ALA A 386 0.42 -14.37 11.91
N CYS A 387 0.54 -14.11 10.62
CA CYS A 387 1.77 -14.18 9.85
C CYS A 387 2.08 -12.83 9.23
N LEU A 388 3.35 -12.44 9.25
CA LEU A 388 3.82 -11.18 8.65
C LEU A 388 4.48 -11.44 7.28
N LEU A 389 4.27 -10.49 6.38
CA LEU A 389 5.01 -10.28 5.15
C LEU A 389 6.19 -9.31 5.42
N PRO A 390 7.18 -9.24 4.52
CA PRO A 390 8.35 -8.39 4.73
C PRO A 390 8.04 -6.89 4.68
N ASP A 391 8.66 -6.13 5.59
CA ASP A 391 8.58 -4.66 5.64
C ASP A 391 9.30 -4.01 4.45
N GLN A 392 8.61 -3.98 3.32
CA GLN A 392 9.14 -3.50 2.05
C GLN A 392 9.45 -1.98 2.10
N ILE A 393 8.74 -1.21 2.93
CA ILE A 393 8.99 0.21 3.17
C ILE A 393 10.37 0.40 3.83
N ARG A 394 10.70 -0.39 4.85
CA ARG A 394 12.02 -0.40 5.50
C ARG A 394 13.10 -0.94 4.59
N LEU A 395 12.84 -1.98 3.79
CA LEU A 395 13.79 -2.48 2.80
C LEU A 395 14.16 -1.38 1.78
N TYR A 396 13.18 -0.63 1.25
CA TYR A 396 13.44 0.51 0.37
C TYR A 396 14.19 1.65 1.06
N THR A 397 13.79 2.03 2.27
CA THR A 397 14.34 3.21 2.99
C THR A 397 15.70 2.96 3.66
N HIS A 398 15.99 1.74 4.13
CA HIS A 398 17.19 1.43 4.92
C HIS A 398 18.22 0.56 4.18
N ILE A 399 17.86 -0.13 3.10
CA ILE A 399 18.83 -0.90 2.29
C ILE A 399 19.03 -0.24 0.93
N TYR A 400 17.97 -0.12 0.12
CA TYR A 400 18.11 0.35 -1.26
C TYR A 400 18.45 1.84 -1.38
N SER A 401 17.79 2.71 -0.62
CA SER A 401 18.07 4.15 -0.64
C SER A 401 19.51 4.50 -0.19
N PRO A 402 20.04 3.98 0.93
CA PRO A 402 21.43 4.20 1.31
C PRO A 402 22.43 3.62 0.30
N LEU A 403 22.18 2.43 -0.25
CA LEU A 403 23.02 1.83 -1.29
C LEU A 403 23.03 2.69 -2.58
N TYR A 404 21.89 3.26 -2.96
CA TYR A 404 21.77 4.18 -4.10
C TYR A 404 22.51 5.49 -3.87
N LEU A 405 22.34 6.12 -2.71
CA LEU A 405 23.06 7.35 -2.36
C LEU A 405 24.58 7.13 -2.28
N LEU A 406 25.02 6.00 -1.72
CA LEU A 406 26.43 5.60 -1.70
C LEU A 406 26.97 5.37 -3.13
N THR A 407 26.23 4.64 -3.96
CA THR A 407 26.57 4.40 -5.38
C THR A 407 26.73 5.73 -6.14
N LEU A 408 25.79 6.66 -5.94
CA LEU A 408 25.82 8.00 -6.55
C LEU A 408 27.04 8.81 -6.08
N MET A 409 27.35 8.79 -4.77
CA MET A 409 28.53 9.47 -4.22
C MET A 409 29.85 8.88 -4.74
N ILE A 410 29.95 7.56 -4.90
CA ILE A 410 31.13 6.89 -5.47
C ILE A 410 31.32 7.28 -6.95
N LEU A 411 30.26 7.29 -7.75
CA LEU A 411 30.35 7.53 -9.20
C LEU A 411 30.42 9.02 -9.60
N VAL A 412 29.78 9.91 -8.83
CA VAL A 412 29.62 11.33 -9.18
C VAL A 412 30.40 12.26 -8.24
N GLY A 413 30.58 11.87 -6.97
CA GLY A 413 31.29 12.65 -5.96
C GLY A 413 32.68 13.14 -6.38
N PRO A 414 33.57 12.28 -6.93
CA PRO A 414 34.89 12.71 -7.39
C PRO A 414 34.84 13.84 -8.44
N LYS A 415 33.91 13.76 -9.41
CA LYS A 415 33.72 14.80 -10.44
C LYS A 415 33.17 16.10 -9.84
N MET A 416 32.26 15.99 -8.86
CA MET A 416 31.69 17.14 -8.17
C MET A 416 32.73 17.86 -7.30
N ILE A 417 33.55 17.13 -6.54
CA ILE A 417 34.67 17.67 -5.77
C ILE A 417 35.68 18.37 -6.69
N GLU A 418 36.01 17.78 -7.84
CA GLU A 418 36.89 18.40 -8.84
C GLU A 418 36.27 19.67 -9.46
N LYS A 419 34.94 19.71 -9.67
CA LYS A 419 34.23 20.91 -10.16
C LYS A 419 34.19 22.02 -9.10
N ILE A 420 33.88 21.70 -7.85
CA ILE A 420 33.80 22.62 -6.71
C ILE A 420 35.18 23.21 -6.39
N SER A 421 36.23 22.38 -6.32
CA SER A 421 37.59 22.85 -6.06
C SER A 421 38.12 23.76 -7.18
N ARG A 422 37.82 23.47 -8.46
CA ARG A 422 38.09 24.38 -9.58
C ARG A 422 37.33 25.70 -9.43
N PHE A 423 36.05 25.67 -9.05
CA PHE A 423 35.26 26.90 -8.85
C PHE A 423 35.86 27.78 -7.74
N GLY A 424 36.06 27.24 -6.54
CA GLY A 424 36.66 27.99 -5.41
C GLY A 424 38.07 28.52 -5.71
N SER A 425 38.86 27.79 -6.53
CA SER A 425 40.16 28.29 -6.99
C SER A 425 40.06 29.49 -7.94
N ARG A 426 39.01 29.56 -8.77
CA ARG A 426 38.73 30.73 -9.64
C ARG A 426 38.32 31.94 -8.80
N THR A 427 37.41 31.77 -7.83
CA THR A 427 36.98 32.84 -6.93
C THR A 427 38.16 33.46 -6.16
N ARG A 428 39.00 32.61 -5.53
CA ARG A 428 40.23 33.09 -4.86
C ARG A 428 41.20 33.78 -5.83
N ARG A 429 41.31 33.34 -7.09
CA ARG A 429 42.18 33.97 -8.10
C ARG A 429 41.63 35.30 -8.63
N GLN A 430 40.31 35.54 -8.57
CA GLN A 430 39.71 36.85 -8.82
C GLN A 430 39.94 37.79 -7.63
N GLN A 431 39.70 37.32 -6.41
CA GLN A 431 39.91 38.12 -5.19
C GLN A 431 41.40 38.47 -4.95
N ALA A 432 42.33 37.60 -5.36
CA ALA A 432 43.76 37.91 -5.37
C ALA A 432 44.17 38.93 -6.45
N LYS A 433 43.34 39.15 -7.48
CA LYS A 433 43.57 40.21 -8.49
C LYS A 433 43.03 41.56 -8.04
N THR A 434 41.93 41.60 -7.28
CA THR A 434 41.38 42.87 -6.73
C THR A 434 42.21 43.41 -5.58
N ASN A 435 42.92 42.54 -4.85
CA ASN A 435 43.68 42.89 -3.65
C ASN A 435 45.19 43.04 -3.93
N GLY A 436 45.60 43.14 -5.20
CA GLY A 436 46.99 43.35 -5.57
C GLY A 436 47.40 44.82 -5.45
N LEU A 437 48.34 45.12 -4.56
CA LEU A 437 48.97 46.45 -4.46
C LEU A 437 49.60 46.87 -5.81
N PRO A 438 49.54 48.16 -6.18
CA PRO A 438 50.11 48.64 -7.43
C PRO A 438 51.65 48.49 -7.41
N ILE A 439 52.19 47.76 -8.38
CA ILE A 439 53.63 47.60 -8.54
C ILE A 439 54.20 48.91 -9.10
N HIS A 440 55.07 49.57 -8.32
CA HIS A 440 55.76 50.78 -8.77
C HIS A 440 56.59 50.52 -10.04
N HIS A 441 56.21 51.16 -11.15
CA HIS A 441 57.07 51.26 -12.32
C HIS A 441 58.30 52.14 -11.98
N ARG A 442 59.50 51.56 -12.06
CA ARG A 442 60.73 52.32 -12.32
C ARG A 442 60.98 52.33 -13.83
N PRO A 443 61.30 53.48 -14.46
CA PRO A 443 61.69 53.50 -15.86
C PRO A 443 63.07 52.88 -16.04
N ARG A 444 63.26 52.11 -17.11
CA ARG A 444 64.59 51.80 -17.67
C ARG A 444 64.63 52.17 -19.14
N ILE A 445 65.72 52.80 -19.52
CA ILE A 445 65.92 53.46 -20.82
C ILE A 445 66.60 52.49 -21.80
N GLY A 446 66.23 52.58 -23.07
CA GLY A 446 67.18 52.40 -24.17
C GLY A 446 67.20 51.06 -24.90
N HIS A 447 66.74 51.09 -26.15
CA HIS A 447 67.14 50.22 -27.28
C HIS A 447 66.81 48.71 -27.19
N ARG A 448 66.75 47.97 -28.30
CA ARG A 448 67.00 48.31 -29.72
C ARG A 448 65.94 47.63 -30.60
N LYS A 449 65.56 48.24 -31.73
CA LYS A 449 64.77 47.55 -32.76
C LYS A 449 65.67 46.54 -33.48
N SER A 450 65.11 45.40 -33.88
CA SER A 450 65.63 44.60 -35.00
C SER A 450 64.47 44.18 -35.88
N LEU A 451 64.60 44.43 -37.18
CA LEU A 451 63.70 43.96 -38.23
C LEU A 451 64.43 42.86 -39.00
N SER A 452 63.72 41.78 -39.32
CA SER A 452 64.10 40.91 -40.43
C SER A 452 62.82 40.40 -41.09
N ARG A 453 62.76 40.58 -42.41
CA ARG A 453 61.59 40.46 -43.29
C ARG A 453 62.10 39.76 -44.55
N THR A 454 61.34 38.81 -45.11
CA THR A 454 61.32 38.34 -46.53
C THR A 454 60.56 37.00 -46.55
N LEU A 455 59.44 36.77 -47.26
CA LEU A 455 59.08 36.95 -48.70
C LEU A 455 59.71 35.82 -49.56
N MET A 456 59.09 35.15 -50.55
CA MET A 456 57.76 35.19 -51.23
C MET A 456 57.30 33.71 -51.53
N PHE A 457 56.26 33.30 -52.28
CA PHE A 457 55.50 33.87 -53.41
C PHE A 457 54.02 33.40 -53.52
N HIS A 458 53.26 34.27 -54.20
CA HIS A 458 52.06 34.11 -55.08
C HIS A 458 51.60 32.69 -55.51
N LYS A 459 50.34 32.49 -55.97
CA LYS A 459 49.57 33.36 -56.91
C LYS A 459 48.03 33.16 -56.88
N ALA A 460 47.29 34.25 -57.11
CA ALA A 460 45.89 34.31 -57.54
C ALA A 460 45.82 35.04 -58.92
N PRO A 461 44.71 35.14 -59.70
CA PRO A 461 43.39 35.71 -59.31
C PRO A 461 42.21 34.95 -60.00
N ASN A 462 40.95 35.40 -60.22
CA ASN A 462 40.14 36.63 -60.05
C ASN A 462 38.86 36.28 -59.22
N GLY A 463 38.01 37.15 -58.67
CA GLY A 463 37.47 38.45 -59.13
C GLY A 463 36.20 38.23 -59.99
N SER A 464 35.07 38.94 -59.92
CA SER A 464 34.58 40.15 -59.17
C SER A 464 33.04 40.23 -59.40
N GLY A 465 32.17 41.05 -58.76
CA GLY A 465 32.22 42.14 -57.76
C GLY A 465 30.81 42.34 -57.12
N LEU A 466 30.60 43.17 -56.09
CA LEU A 466 30.14 44.59 -56.17
C LEU A 466 28.74 44.77 -56.83
N SER A 467 27.78 45.55 -56.32
CA SER A 467 27.59 46.33 -55.06
C SER A 467 26.05 46.56 -54.87
N SER A 468 25.44 47.46 -54.08
CA SER A 468 25.82 48.58 -53.19
C SER A 468 24.62 48.95 -52.27
N ASP A 469 24.79 49.85 -51.29
CA ASP A 469 23.74 50.36 -50.39
C ASP A 469 22.67 51.23 -51.08
N SER A 470 21.48 51.38 -50.47
CA SER A 470 21.05 52.65 -49.81
C SER A 470 19.55 52.66 -49.45
N SER A 471 19.09 53.75 -48.82
CA SER A 471 17.80 53.90 -48.13
C SER A 471 16.76 54.74 -48.88
N SER A 472 15.48 54.44 -48.68
CA SER A 472 14.42 55.47 -48.59
C SER A 472 13.29 55.04 -47.66
N SER A 473 12.58 56.04 -47.14
CA SER A 473 11.34 55.94 -46.37
C SER A 473 10.14 56.30 -47.26
N ASP A 474 8.94 55.88 -46.89
CA ASP A 474 7.69 56.58 -47.26
C ASP A 474 6.60 56.37 -46.20
N GLU A 475 5.58 57.23 -46.21
CA GLU A 475 4.55 57.38 -45.16
C GLU A 475 3.14 56.89 -45.58
N GLN A 476 2.15 57.15 -44.70
CA GLN A 476 0.69 57.16 -44.93
C GLN A 476 -0.02 55.78 -44.91
N GLY A 477 -1.21 55.63 -44.30
CA GLY A 477 -1.95 56.55 -43.42
C GLY A 477 -3.44 56.18 -43.27
N ARG A 478 -4.09 56.60 -42.17
CA ARG A 478 -5.54 56.41 -41.82
C ARG A 478 -6.01 54.95 -41.58
N SER A 479 -7.08 54.68 -40.82
CA SER A 479 -7.86 55.50 -39.86
C SER A 479 -8.67 54.61 -38.90
N ASP A 480 -8.83 55.09 -37.66
CA ASP A 480 -10.04 55.12 -36.82
C ASP A 480 -11.11 54.00 -36.93
N GLU A 481 -11.43 53.34 -35.80
CA GLU A 481 -12.69 53.61 -35.06
C GLU A 481 -12.68 53.00 -33.64
N GLU A 482 -13.69 53.34 -32.82
CA GLU A 482 -13.83 52.97 -31.39
C GLU A 482 -14.53 51.58 -31.22
N GLU A 483 -14.78 50.97 -30.06
CA GLU A 483 -15.51 51.44 -28.86
C GLU A 483 -15.02 50.76 -27.56
N SER A 484 -15.25 51.37 -26.39
CA SER A 484 -14.85 50.83 -25.09
C SER A 484 -16.02 50.42 -24.18
N GLY A 485 -15.97 49.22 -23.60
CA GLY A 485 -16.87 48.78 -22.51
C GLY A 485 -16.16 48.73 -21.16
N ARG A 486 -16.54 49.58 -20.18
CA ARG A 486 -15.82 49.71 -18.90
C ARG A 486 -16.72 49.90 -17.66
N MET A 487 -16.76 48.90 -16.78
CA MET A 487 -17.09 49.08 -15.35
C MET A 487 -16.42 47.95 -14.53
N LYS A 488 -15.40 48.21 -13.72
CA LYS A 488 -15.37 48.76 -12.34
C LYS A 488 -15.90 47.81 -11.26
N SER A 489 -15.17 47.82 -10.13
CA SER A 489 -15.50 47.31 -8.79
C SER A 489 -15.35 45.79 -8.53
N ASN A 490 -14.87 45.33 -7.36
CA ASN A 490 -14.33 46.09 -6.22
C ASN A 490 -13.20 45.34 -5.49
N ARG A 491 -12.44 46.05 -4.65
CA ARG A 491 -11.42 45.47 -3.74
C ARG A 491 -12.03 45.13 -2.39
N SER A 492 -11.62 44.01 -1.80
CA SER A 492 -11.57 43.83 -0.35
C SER A 492 -10.20 43.26 0.05
N MET A 493 -9.68 43.70 1.19
CA MET A 493 -8.46 43.14 1.79
C MET A 493 -8.83 41.97 2.70
N LEU A 494 -7.92 40.99 2.84
CA LEU A 494 -7.67 40.39 4.16
C LEU A 494 -6.23 39.85 4.26
N LEU A 495 -5.51 40.44 5.22
CA LEU A 495 -4.26 40.04 5.89
C LEU A 495 -3.43 38.89 5.28
N ALA A 496 -2.25 39.24 4.76
CA ALA A 496 -1.16 38.30 4.59
C ALA A 496 -0.39 38.11 5.91
N SER A 497 -0.31 36.88 6.43
CA SER A 497 0.75 36.51 7.37
C SER A 497 1.84 35.72 6.65
N ARG A 498 3.10 36.15 6.78
CA ARG A 498 4.26 35.39 6.30
C ARG A 498 4.69 34.45 7.41
N ASN A 499 4.70 33.14 7.14
CA ASN A 499 5.56 32.25 7.90
C ASN A 499 6.27 31.21 7.00
N ARG A 500 7.32 30.60 7.54
CA ARG A 500 8.42 30.01 6.76
C ARG A 500 8.03 28.67 6.11
N ARG A 501 8.31 28.52 4.81
CA ARG A 501 8.34 27.20 4.15
C ARG A 501 9.51 26.38 4.66
N SER A 502 9.25 25.36 5.46
CA SER A 502 10.14 24.19 5.61
C SER A 502 9.69 23.10 4.64
N LEU A 503 10.65 22.45 3.97
CA LEU A 503 10.39 21.28 3.12
C LEU A 503 10.43 20.00 3.96
N SER A 504 9.27 19.45 4.28
CA SER A 504 9.10 18.10 4.81
C SER A 504 8.31 17.25 3.81
N LEU A 505 8.75 16.02 3.56
CA LEU A 505 7.97 15.07 2.77
C LEU A 505 6.78 14.61 3.62
N GLY A 506 5.57 14.93 3.19
CA GLY A 506 4.35 14.39 3.79
C GLY A 506 4.12 12.96 3.30
N ILE A 507 4.31 11.98 4.18
CA ILE A 507 3.60 10.71 4.07
C ILE A 507 2.16 11.01 4.52
N GLY A 508 1.18 10.73 3.65
CA GLY A 508 -0.22 10.94 3.97
C GLY A 508 -0.68 9.95 5.03
N VAL A 509 -1.24 10.46 6.11
CA VAL A 509 -2.11 9.73 7.04
C VAL A 509 -3.51 10.30 6.85
N GLY A 510 -4.49 9.43 6.65
CA GLY A 510 -5.85 9.77 6.22
C GLY A 510 -6.41 8.59 5.47
#